data_AF-A0AAY5EY57-F1
#
_entry.id   AF-A0AAY5EY57-F1
#
_cell.length_a   1.000
_cell.length_b   1.000
_cell.length_c   1.000
_cell.angle_alpha   90.00
_cell.angle_beta   90.00
_cell.angle_gamma   90.00
#
_symmetry.space_group_name_H-M   'P 1'
#
loop_
_entity.id
_entity.type
_entity.pdbx_description
1 polymer ?
#
loop_
_entity_poly.entity_id
_entity_poly.type
_entity_poly.pdbx_seq_one_letter_code
_entity_poly.pdbx_strand_id
1 'polypeptide(L)'
;CTLFPSLLQLRLQQRRTREQLADQGIMPPLKSPAAFHEQRRSLERSKTGDYLKHKIGSRPEKSELISMHILQGETFNSAVEGSAQEPPNKLRRARLADDLNEKIALRPGPLELVEKNIIPVDSSLKEAAVKGICTGVVHRNFVPITNNHRLQFALDRA
;
A
#
# COMPACT_ATOMS: atom_id res chain seq x y z
N CYS A 1 -11.37 -54.21 -39.01
CA CYS A 1 -10.62 -53.02 -39.49
C CYS A 1 -11.45 -51.72 -39.53
N THR A 2 -12.58 -51.62 -38.82
CA THR A 2 -13.51 -50.46 -38.83
C THR A 2 -13.46 -49.58 -37.57
N LEU A 3 -12.63 -49.93 -36.57
CA LEU A 3 -12.53 -49.22 -35.29
C LEU A 3 -11.71 -47.92 -35.36
N PHE A 4 -10.85 -47.79 -36.37
CA PHE A 4 -9.98 -46.63 -36.50
C PHE A 4 -10.74 -45.34 -36.87
N PRO A 5 -11.66 -45.35 -37.85
CA PRO A 5 -12.50 -44.18 -38.14
C PRO A 5 -13.36 -43.73 -36.95
N SER A 6 -13.95 -44.68 -36.21
CA SER A 6 -14.83 -44.37 -35.07
C SER A 6 -14.05 -43.80 -33.87
N LEU A 7 -12.85 -44.32 -33.58
CA LEU A 7 -12.00 -43.76 -32.53
C LEU A 7 -11.47 -42.36 -32.88
N LEU A 8 -11.08 -42.14 -34.13
CA LEU A 8 -10.60 -40.83 -34.58
C LEU A 8 -11.68 -39.76 -34.43
N GLN A 9 -12.93 -40.08 -34.80
CA GLN A 9 -14.06 -39.17 -34.65
C GLN A 9 -14.27 -38.74 -33.18
N LEU A 10 -14.21 -39.67 -32.24
CA LEU A 10 -14.31 -39.37 -30.81
C LEU A 10 -13.15 -38.47 -30.32
N ARG A 11 -11.92 -38.76 -30.74
CA ARG A 11 -10.73 -37.96 -30.37
C ARG A 11 -10.79 -36.54 -30.93
N LEU A 12 -11.35 -36.36 -32.13
CA LEU A 12 -11.53 -35.03 -32.72
C LEU A 12 -12.62 -34.22 -32.01
N GLN A 13 -13.66 -34.86 -31.47
CA GLN A 13 -14.69 -34.17 -30.66
C GLN A 13 -14.16 -33.73 -29.30
N GLN A 14 -13.30 -34.54 -28.67
CA GLN A 14 -12.69 -34.24 -27.37
C GLN A 14 -11.48 -33.30 -27.45
N ARG A 15 -11.13 -32.79 -28.64
CA ARG A 15 -9.95 -31.94 -28.81
C ARG A 15 -10.16 -30.55 -28.21
N ARG A 16 -9.09 -29.96 -27.67
CA ARG A 16 -9.08 -28.57 -27.22
C ARG A 16 -9.02 -27.62 -28.42
N THR A 17 -9.53 -26.40 -28.23
CA THR A 17 -9.44 -25.35 -29.25
C THR A 17 -7.98 -24.91 -29.42
N ARG A 18 -7.67 -24.37 -30.60
CA ARG A 18 -6.30 -23.96 -30.95
C ARG A 18 -5.85 -22.78 -30.07
N GLU A 19 -6.79 -21.93 -29.68
CA GLU A 19 -6.62 -20.76 -28.81
C GLU A 19 -6.24 -21.23 -27.40
N GLN A 20 -7.01 -22.17 -26.82
CA GLN A 20 -6.71 -22.74 -25.51
C GLN A 20 -5.32 -23.38 -25.44
N LEU A 21 -4.86 -24.03 -26.52
CA LEU A 21 -3.52 -24.62 -26.58
C LEU A 21 -2.42 -23.56 -26.63
N ALA A 22 -2.65 -22.42 -27.30
CA ALA A 22 -1.73 -21.30 -27.32
C ALA A 22 -1.66 -20.59 -25.97
N ASP A 23 -2.80 -20.40 -25.29
CA ASP A 23 -2.88 -19.80 -23.95
C ASP A 23 -2.18 -20.67 -22.89
N GLN A 24 -2.25 -22.00 -23.03
CA GLN A 24 -1.49 -22.95 -22.20
C GLN A 24 0.00 -23.02 -22.55
N GLY A 25 0.46 -22.29 -23.58
CA GLY A 25 1.84 -22.31 -24.03
C GLY A 25 2.28 -23.59 -24.76
N ILE A 26 1.34 -24.45 -25.17
CA ILE A 26 1.61 -25.70 -25.92
C ILE A 26 1.87 -25.38 -27.40
N MET A 27 1.11 -24.45 -27.97
CA MET A 27 1.27 -24.03 -29.37
C MET A 27 1.83 -22.60 -29.49
N PRO A 28 2.58 -22.29 -30.56
CA PRO A 28 2.92 -20.91 -30.92
C PRO A 28 1.69 -20.00 -31.04
N PRO A 29 1.80 -18.69 -30.74
CA PRO A 29 0.69 -17.75 -30.88
C PRO A 29 0.13 -17.69 -32.30
N LEU A 30 -1.20 -17.68 -32.41
CA LEU A 30 -1.92 -17.83 -33.68
C LEU A 30 -1.85 -16.58 -34.57
N LYS A 31 -1.57 -15.43 -33.96
CA LYS A 31 -1.47 -14.12 -34.64
C LYS A 31 -0.15 -13.92 -35.38
N SER A 32 0.86 -14.75 -35.09
CA SER A 32 2.18 -14.65 -35.71
C SER A 32 2.44 -15.82 -36.66
N PRO A 33 3.12 -15.60 -37.80
CA PRO A 33 3.53 -16.69 -38.70
C PRO A 33 4.36 -17.75 -37.96
N ALA A 34 4.07 -19.03 -38.21
CA ALA A 34 4.75 -20.15 -37.55
C ALA A 34 6.24 -20.25 -37.94
N ALA A 35 6.59 -19.86 -39.17
CA ALA A 35 7.96 -19.96 -39.70
C ALA A 35 8.99 -19.15 -38.91
N PHE A 36 8.57 -18.04 -38.30
CA PHE A 36 9.47 -17.11 -37.60
C PHE A 36 9.35 -17.16 -36.07
N HIS A 37 8.72 -18.22 -35.54
CA HIS A 37 8.42 -18.30 -34.13
C HIS A 37 9.69 -18.30 -33.26
N GLU A 38 10.75 -18.97 -33.70
CA GLU A 38 12.01 -19.07 -32.98
C GLU A 38 12.78 -17.75 -32.97
N GLN A 39 12.89 -17.08 -34.11
CA GLN A 39 13.54 -15.77 -34.25
C GLN A 39 12.82 -14.74 -33.37
N ARG A 40 11.47 -14.72 -33.40
CA ARG A 40 10.68 -13.85 -32.53
C ARG A 40 10.92 -14.15 -31.05
N ARG A 41 10.89 -15.42 -30.65
CA ARG A 41 11.17 -15.81 -29.26
C ARG A 41 12.57 -15.38 -28.82
N SER A 42 13.57 -15.58 -29.67
CA SER A 42 14.96 -15.17 -29.42
C SER A 42 15.07 -13.66 -29.24
N LEU A 43 14.44 -12.89 -30.12
CA LEU A 43 14.39 -11.43 -30.05
C LEU A 43 13.71 -10.93 -28.76
N GLU A 44 12.56 -11.50 -28.39
CA GLU A 44 11.88 -11.15 -27.13
C GLU A 44 12.72 -11.54 -25.90
N ARG A 45 13.45 -12.65 -25.96
CA ARG A 45 14.41 -13.05 -24.92
C ARG A 45 15.59 -12.08 -24.82
N SER A 46 16.12 -11.61 -25.95
CA SER A 46 17.19 -10.61 -25.96
C SER A 46 16.70 -9.28 -25.37
N LYS A 47 15.56 -8.77 -25.83
CA LYS A 47 14.95 -7.54 -25.30
C LYS A 47 14.75 -7.59 -23.79
N THR A 48 14.19 -8.70 -23.29
CA THR A 48 13.97 -8.89 -21.86
C THR A 48 15.30 -9.03 -21.11
N GLY A 49 16.29 -9.72 -21.69
CA GLY A 49 17.65 -9.80 -21.15
C GLY A 49 18.33 -8.44 -21.01
N ASP A 50 18.31 -7.62 -22.06
CA ASP A 50 18.90 -6.28 -22.07
C ASP A 50 18.21 -5.35 -21.06
N TYR A 51 16.88 -5.39 -21.02
CA TYR A 51 16.08 -4.65 -20.05
C TYR A 51 16.43 -5.04 -18.60
N LEU A 52 16.50 -6.34 -18.30
CA LEU A 52 16.84 -6.82 -16.97
C LEU A 52 18.28 -6.48 -16.59
N LYS A 53 19.23 -6.59 -17.53
CA LYS A 53 20.63 -6.18 -17.30
C LYS A 53 20.71 -4.72 -16.87
N HIS A 54 19.98 -3.84 -17.55
CA HIS A 54 19.89 -2.42 -17.15
C HIS A 54 19.24 -2.26 -15.77
N LYS A 55 18.14 -2.96 -15.47
CA LYS A 55 17.45 -2.87 -14.17
C LYS A 55 18.26 -3.41 -13.00
N ILE A 56 19.06 -4.45 -13.22
CA ILE A 56 19.98 -4.98 -12.21
C ILE A 56 21.12 -4.00 -11.96
N GLY A 57 21.69 -3.40 -13.01
CA GLY A 57 22.76 -2.40 -12.87
C GLY A 57 22.31 -1.11 -12.19
N SER A 58 21.03 -0.74 -12.33
CA SER A 58 20.42 0.44 -11.69
C SER A 58 19.61 0.10 -10.45
N ARG A 59 19.87 -1.05 -9.80
CA ARG A 59 19.11 -1.51 -8.64
C ARG A 59 19.39 -0.62 -7.42
N PRO A 60 18.38 0.06 -6.84
CA PRO A 60 18.54 0.85 -5.63
C PRO A 60 18.96 0.01 -4.43
N GLU A 61 19.71 0.62 -3.52
CA GLU A 61 20.08 0.00 -2.25
C GLU A 61 18.88 -0.07 -1.29
N LYS A 62 18.94 -0.99 -0.33
CA LYS A 62 17.85 -1.15 0.63
C LYS A 62 17.63 0.11 1.46
N SER A 63 18.71 0.81 1.84
CA SER A 63 18.67 2.07 2.58
C SER A 63 17.96 3.17 1.81
N GLU A 64 18.16 3.26 0.49
CA GLU A 64 17.48 4.22 -0.38
C GLU A 64 15.96 3.97 -0.41
N LEU A 65 15.55 2.70 -0.49
CA LEU A 65 14.14 2.32 -0.43
C LEU A 65 13.49 2.63 0.94
N ILE A 66 14.27 2.55 2.02
CA ILE A 66 13.83 2.96 3.37
C ILE A 66 13.69 4.48 3.45
N SER A 67 14.67 5.23 2.91
CA SER A 67 14.66 6.70 2.86
C SER A 67 13.45 7.23 2.08
N MET A 68 13.11 6.56 0.97
CA MET A 68 11.92 6.86 0.18
C MET A 68 10.61 6.33 0.80
N HIS A 69 10.65 5.71 1.99
CA HIS A 69 9.50 5.13 2.68
C HIS A 69 8.75 4.05 1.87
N ILE A 70 9.43 3.41 0.91
CA ILE A 70 8.91 2.24 0.16
C ILE A 70 9.01 0.99 1.04
N LEU A 71 10.16 0.81 1.70
CA LEU A 71 10.37 -0.24 2.70
C LEU A 71 10.27 0.35 4.10
N GLN A 72 9.78 -0.46 5.03
CA GLN A 72 9.78 -0.13 6.45
C GLN A 72 11.19 -0.36 6.99
N GLY A 73 11.81 0.67 7.57
CA GLY A 73 13.19 0.61 8.07
C GLY A 73 13.40 -0.45 9.14
N GLU A 74 14.63 -0.98 9.20
CA GLU A 74 15.37 -1.86 10.14
C GLU A 74 14.62 -2.92 10.99
N THR A 75 13.39 -2.68 11.40
CA THR A 75 12.60 -3.53 12.29
C THR A 75 12.07 -4.79 11.61
N PHE A 76 12.35 -4.97 10.31
CA PHE A 76 12.03 -6.18 9.54
C PHE A 76 13.27 -7.04 9.24
N ASN A 77 14.47 -6.63 9.68
CA ASN A 77 15.70 -7.41 9.47
C ASN A 77 15.92 -8.48 10.54
N SER A 78 15.13 -8.46 11.61
CA SER A 78 15.08 -9.60 12.53
C SER A 78 14.23 -10.67 11.85
N ALA A 79 14.91 -11.52 11.09
CA ALA A 79 14.39 -12.72 10.48
C ALA A 79 13.99 -13.72 11.58
N VAL A 80 12.84 -13.48 12.22
CA VAL A 80 12.14 -14.44 13.06
C VAL A 80 10.63 -14.25 12.82
N GLU A 81 10.11 -15.16 11.99
CA GLU A 81 8.78 -15.76 12.08
C GLU A 81 7.56 -14.89 11.76
N GLY A 82 6.69 -15.31 10.84
CA GLY A 82 5.98 -16.57 10.98
C GLY A 82 4.77 -16.34 11.88
N SER A 83 3.69 -15.84 11.26
CA SER A 83 2.34 -15.74 11.84
C SER A 83 2.07 -14.67 12.92
N ALA A 84 0.96 -13.96 12.73
CA ALA A 84 0.13 -13.35 13.77
C ALA A 84 0.66 -12.20 14.64
N GLN A 85 1.79 -11.56 14.33
CA GLN A 85 2.08 -10.22 14.86
C GLN A 85 1.39 -9.19 13.97
N GLU A 86 0.44 -8.42 14.51
CA GLU A 86 -0.05 -7.20 13.86
C GLU A 86 1.16 -6.41 13.33
N PRO A 87 1.16 -5.97 12.07
CA PRO A 87 2.34 -5.32 11.48
C PRO A 87 2.80 -4.21 12.43
N PRO A 88 4.07 -4.18 12.86
CA PRO A 88 4.55 -3.32 13.95
C PRO A 88 4.18 -1.85 13.75
N ASN A 89 3.95 -1.45 12.50
CA ASN A 89 3.48 -0.12 12.12
C ASN A 89 2.05 0.21 12.55
N LYS A 90 1.12 -0.74 12.61
CA LYS A 90 -0.24 -0.49 13.14
C LYS A 90 -0.17 -0.15 14.63
N LEU A 91 0.57 -0.94 15.41
CA LEU A 91 0.77 -0.67 16.83
C LEU A 91 1.51 0.65 17.07
N ARG A 92 2.58 0.93 16.31
CA ARG A 92 3.28 2.22 16.38
C ARG A 92 2.36 3.39 16.04
N ARG A 93 1.54 3.27 15.01
CA ARG A 93 0.56 4.30 14.62
C ARG A 93 -0.51 4.49 15.68
N ALA A 94 -1.02 3.41 16.28
CA ALA A 94 -2.01 3.48 17.35
C ALA A 94 -1.44 4.19 18.59
N ARG A 95 -0.27 3.76 19.07
CA ARG A 95 0.42 4.42 20.20
C ARG A 95 0.67 5.90 19.92
N LEU A 96 1.19 6.23 18.73
CA LEU A 96 1.42 7.62 18.34
C LEU A 96 0.11 8.42 18.27
N ALA A 97 -0.97 7.82 17.79
CA ALA A 97 -2.28 8.48 17.74
C ALA A 97 -2.80 8.77 19.14
N ASP A 98 -2.71 7.81 20.06
CA ASP A 98 -3.14 7.97 21.45
C ASP A 98 -2.32 9.08 22.16
N ASP A 99 -0.99 9.05 22.01
CA ASP A 99 -0.07 10.08 22.57
C ASP A 99 -0.37 11.49 22.02
N LEU A 100 -0.66 11.60 20.72
CA LEU A 100 -1.02 12.87 20.10
C LEU A 100 -2.41 13.35 20.54
N ASN A 101 -3.34 12.43 20.75
CA ASN A 101 -4.70 12.73 21.18
C ASN A 101 -4.72 13.34 22.60
N GLU A 102 -3.90 12.83 23.53
CA GLU A 102 -3.70 13.44 24.85
C GLU A 102 -3.11 14.84 24.76
N LYS A 103 -2.07 15.04 23.93
CA LYS A 103 -1.42 16.36 23.74
C LYS A 103 -2.38 17.38 23.13
N ILE A 104 -3.23 16.97 22.19
CA ILE A 104 -4.25 17.83 21.60
C ILE A 104 -5.36 18.14 22.61
N ALA A 105 -5.73 17.18 23.46
CA ALA A 105 -6.67 17.42 24.54
C ALA A 105 -6.16 18.44 25.56
N LEU A 106 -4.84 18.61 25.71
CA LEU A 106 -4.23 19.63 26.57
C LEU A 106 -3.80 20.89 25.82
N ARG A 107 -4.29 21.11 24.60
CA ARG A 107 -3.90 22.27 23.78
C ARG A 107 -4.30 23.58 24.49
N PRO A 108 -3.35 24.51 24.70
CA PRO A 108 -3.61 25.79 25.35
C PRO A 108 -4.52 26.68 24.50
N GLY A 109 -5.37 27.44 25.16
CA GLY A 109 -6.30 28.37 24.52
C GLY A 109 -5.59 29.59 23.89
N PRO A 110 -6.27 30.32 22.99
CA PRO A 110 -5.71 31.53 22.39
C PRO A 110 -5.39 32.63 23.41
N LEU A 111 -6.20 32.77 24.46
CA LEU A 111 -5.96 33.74 25.54
C LEU A 111 -4.70 33.40 26.35
N GLU A 112 -4.45 32.11 26.59
CA GLU A 112 -3.25 31.63 27.29
C GLU A 112 -1.97 31.98 26.49
N LEU A 113 -2.03 31.91 25.16
CA LEU A 113 -0.90 32.29 24.30
C LEU A 113 -0.61 33.80 24.29
N VAL A 114 -1.65 34.63 24.49
CA VAL A 114 -1.53 36.09 24.64
C VAL A 114 -0.88 36.43 25.99
N GLU A 115 -1.31 35.76 27.07
CA GLU A 115 -0.71 35.91 28.41
C GLU A 115 0.77 35.52 28.42
N LYS A 116 1.13 34.44 27.71
CA LYS A 116 2.52 33.99 27.54
C LYS A 116 3.32 34.84 26.53
N ASN A 117 2.74 35.93 26.00
CA ASN A 117 3.37 36.86 25.05
C ASN A 117 3.91 36.18 23.77
N ILE A 118 3.35 35.03 23.40
CA ILE A 118 3.71 34.31 22.17
C ILE A 118 2.97 34.94 20.98
N ILE A 119 1.72 35.34 21.20
CA ILE A 119 0.93 36.11 20.23
C ILE A 119 1.02 37.59 20.62
N PRO A 120 1.61 38.44 19.76
CA PRO A 120 1.61 39.89 20.00
C PRO A 120 0.20 40.43 19.78
N VAL A 121 -0.28 41.20 20.76
CA VAL A 121 -1.56 41.91 20.72
C VAL A 121 -1.33 43.28 21.34
N ASP A 122 -2.02 44.31 20.85
CA ASP A 122 -1.95 45.67 21.39
C ASP A 122 -2.25 45.66 22.90
N SER A 123 -1.48 46.44 23.67
CA SER A 123 -1.51 46.44 25.14
C SER A 123 -2.91 46.74 25.71
N SER A 124 -3.72 47.55 25.02
CA SER A 124 -5.12 47.84 25.39
C SER A 124 -6.04 46.62 25.27
N LEU A 125 -5.79 45.75 24.30
CA LEU A 125 -6.56 44.52 24.06
C LEU A 125 -6.04 43.35 24.91
N LYS A 126 -4.75 43.34 25.26
CA LYS A 126 -4.17 42.35 26.21
C LYS A 126 -4.84 42.43 27.58
N GLU A 127 -5.00 43.64 28.12
CA GLU A 127 -5.66 43.80 29.43
C GLU A 127 -7.15 43.48 29.38
N ALA A 128 -7.83 43.81 28.28
CA ALA A 128 -9.24 43.47 28.07
C ALA A 128 -9.47 41.96 27.91
N ALA A 129 -8.57 41.26 27.24
CA ALA A 129 -8.61 39.81 27.04
C ALA A 129 -8.29 39.02 28.32
N VAL A 130 -7.49 39.58 29.23
CA VAL A 130 -7.16 38.96 30.53
C VAL A 130 -8.20 39.30 31.61
N LYS A 131 -8.80 40.51 31.60
CA LYS A 131 -9.77 40.97 32.60
C LYS A 131 -11.24 40.71 32.23
N GLY A 132 -11.54 40.43 30.96
CA GLY A 132 -12.90 40.25 30.46
C GLY A 132 -13.08 38.93 29.70
N ILE A 133 -14.03 38.13 30.18
CA ILE A 133 -14.62 36.93 29.53
C ILE A 133 -13.93 35.60 29.88
N CYS A 134 -14.27 35.08 31.06
CA CYS A 134 -14.25 33.64 31.39
C CYS A 134 -15.65 33.16 31.75
N THR A 135 -16.65 33.44 30.91
CA THR A 135 -18.00 32.86 31.00
C THR A 135 -18.42 32.35 29.63
N GLY A 136 -17.66 31.40 29.12
CA GLY A 136 -17.97 30.72 27.88
C GLY A 136 -17.06 29.52 27.77
N VAL A 137 -17.56 28.36 28.22
CA VAL A 137 -17.01 27.07 27.83
C VAL A 137 -17.10 27.04 26.30
N VAL A 138 -16.05 27.51 25.62
CA VAL A 138 -15.86 27.25 24.20
C VAL A 138 -15.88 25.74 24.10
N HIS A 139 -16.98 25.21 23.59
CA HIS A 139 -17.15 23.80 23.31
C HIS A 139 -15.89 23.38 22.58
N ARG A 140 -15.06 22.60 23.27
CA ARG A 140 -13.90 21.98 22.64
C ARG A 140 -14.50 21.07 21.59
N ASN A 141 -14.48 21.50 20.33
CA ASN A 141 -14.75 20.65 19.18
C ASN A 141 -13.58 19.68 19.07
N PHE A 142 -13.50 18.79 20.04
CA PHE A 142 -12.56 17.69 20.07
C PHE A 142 -13.09 16.67 19.08
N VAL A 143 -12.60 16.74 17.85
CA VAL A 143 -12.72 15.64 16.90
C VAL A 143 -11.52 14.74 17.21
N PRO A 144 -11.69 13.65 17.98
CA PRO A 144 -10.60 12.71 18.19
C PRO A 144 -10.08 12.24 16.83
N ILE A 145 -8.76 12.02 16.73
CA ILE A 145 -8.16 11.41 15.54
C ILE A 145 -8.59 9.95 15.52
N THR A 146 -9.84 9.71 15.10
CA THR A 146 -10.36 8.36 14.91
C THR A 146 -9.73 7.83 13.62
N ASN A 147 -8.81 6.89 13.77
CA ASN A 147 -8.40 6.06 12.65
C ASN A 147 -9.66 5.32 12.15
N ASN A 148 -10.18 5.74 11.00
CA ASN A 148 -11.28 5.10 10.27
C ASN A 148 -10.88 3.72 9.68
N HIS A 149 -10.27 2.87 10.52
CA HIS A 149 -10.02 1.45 10.26
C HIS A 149 -10.47 0.56 11.43
N ARG A 150 -11.15 1.12 12.44
CA ARG A 150 -11.71 0.34 13.53
C ARG A 150 -12.96 -0.38 13.05
N LEU A 151 -12.74 -1.60 12.57
CA LEU A 151 -13.67 -2.73 12.43
C LEU A 151 -14.52 -2.77 11.14
N GLN A 152 -13.94 -3.33 10.07
CA GLN A 152 -14.70 -4.13 9.09
C GLN A 152 -14.14 -5.58 9.01
N PHE A 153 -13.73 -6.14 10.15
CA PHE A 153 -13.33 -7.55 10.27
C PHE A 153 -13.90 -8.21 11.53
N ALA A 154 -15.17 -7.94 11.81
CA ALA A 154 -15.98 -8.82 12.65
C ALA A 154 -17.34 -8.97 11.95
N LEU A 155 -17.75 -10.22 11.72
CA LEU A 155 -18.91 -10.69 10.93
C LEU A 155 -18.65 -10.91 9.44
N ASP A 156 -17.85 -11.94 9.13
CA ASP A 156 -18.15 -12.92 8.07
C ASP A 156 -17.41 -14.21 8.41
N ARG A 157 -17.95 -14.92 9.40
CA ARG A 157 -17.64 -16.33 9.66
C ARG A 157 -18.96 -16.99 10.08
N ALA A 158 -19.74 -17.35 9.06
CA ALA A 158 -20.82 -18.32 9.10
C ALA A 158 -20.63 -19.24 7.90
#